data_AF-A0A7J8H4B6-F1
#
_entry.id   AF-A0A7J8H4B6-F1
#
_cell.length_a   1.000
_cell.length_b   1.000
_cell.length_c   1.000
_cell.angle_alpha   90.00
_cell.angle_beta   90.00
_cell.angle_gamma   90.00
#
_symmetry.space_group_name_H-M   'P 1'
#
loop_
_entity.id
_entity.type
_entity.pdbx_description
1 polymer ?
#
loop_
_entity_poly.entity_id
_entity_poly.type
_entity_poly.pdbx_seq_one_letter_code
_entity_poly.pdbx_strand_id
1 'polypeptide(L)'
;MESGFTSKDTYLSHFNPRDYLEKYYSFGSSDSAENQVLSLLLKNLFKIFCLDGVKGDLLIDIGSGPTIYQLLSACESFKEIIATDYTDQNLQELEKWLKKDPGAFNWSMVVEYVCELEGNRVKGPEKEEKLRRAIKQKPQQPAEARGLPGDHRCLGEQLLHDWRAEVL
;
A
#
# COMPACT_ATOMS: atom_id res chain seq x y z
N MET A 1 -19.48 8.90 -27.87
CA MET A 1 -19.01 9.21 -26.51
C MET A 1 -17.90 8.23 -26.21
N GLU A 2 -16.66 8.69 -26.06
CA GLU A 2 -15.62 7.86 -25.47
C GLU A 2 -16.09 7.44 -24.07
N SER A 3 -15.86 6.19 -23.68
CA SER A 3 -16.16 5.74 -22.32
C SER A 3 -15.41 6.63 -21.34
N GLY A 4 -16.08 7.23 -20.35
CA GLY A 4 -15.43 7.98 -19.26
C GLY A 4 -14.59 7.10 -18.32
N PHE A 5 -14.20 5.91 -18.76
CA PHE A 5 -13.46 4.91 -18.02
C PHE A 5 -11.98 4.98 -18.41
N THR A 6 -11.11 5.17 -17.42
CA THR A 6 -9.65 5.19 -17.60
C THR A 6 -9.14 3.78 -17.88
N SER A 7 -8.40 3.59 -18.98
CA SER A 7 -7.80 2.30 -19.31
C SER A 7 -6.63 1.96 -18.37
N LYS A 8 -6.30 0.68 -18.22
CA LYS A 8 -5.13 0.24 -17.46
C LYS A 8 -3.83 0.87 -17.98
N ASP A 9 -3.67 0.99 -19.30
CA ASP A 9 -2.45 1.52 -19.93
C ASP A 9 -2.29 3.03 -19.65
N THR A 10 -3.40 3.73 -19.38
CA THR A 10 -3.39 5.12 -18.92
C THR A 10 -2.71 5.25 -17.56
N TYR A 11 -2.86 4.29 -16.64
CA TYR A 11 -2.18 4.33 -15.34
C TYR A 11 -0.65 4.25 -15.50
N LEU A 12 -0.16 3.36 -16.37
CA LEU A 12 1.28 3.22 -16.61
C LEU A 12 1.91 4.52 -17.12
N SER A 13 1.19 5.24 -17.99
CA SER A 13 1.73 6.41 -18.70
C SER A 13 1.42 7.76 -18.03
N HIS A 14 0.35 7.87 -17.24
CA HIS A 14 -0.13 9.16 -16.73
C HIS A 14 -0.23 9.23 -15.20
N PHE A 15 -0.15 8.11 -14.48
CA PHE A 15 -0.22 8.14 -13.03
C PHE A 15 1.10 8.65 -12.44
N ASN A 16 1.06 9.82 -11.79
CA ASN A 16 2.18 10.35 -11.01
C ASN A 16 2.00 10.01 -9.52
N PRO A 17 2.84 9.14 -8.95
CA PRO A 17 2.74 8.74 -7.55
C PRO A 17 2.94 9.89 -6.57
N ARG A 18 3.84 10.83 -6.89
CA ARG A 18 4.16 11.95 -6.00
C ARG A 18 3.01 12.94 -5.91
N ASP A 19 2.43 13.31 -7.05
CA ASP A 19 1.26 14.20 -7.10
C ASP A 19 0.06 13.57 -6.36
N TYR A 20 -0.11 12.25 -6.51
CA TYR A 20 -1.14 11.50 -5.77
C TYR A 20 -0.91 11.56 -4.25
N LEU A 21 0.32 11.31 -3.79
CA LEU A 21 0.67 11.42 -2.37
C LEU A 21 0.47 12.82 -1.82
N GLU A 22 0.93 13.83 -2.54
CA GLU A 22 0.85 15.22 -2.11
C GLU A 22 -0.59 15.71 -2.03
N LYS A 23 -1.45 15.29 -2.97
CA LYS A 23 -2.86 15.69 -3.01
C LYS A 23 -3.70 15.04 -1.92
N TYR A 24 -3.50 13.75 -1.66
CA TYR A 24 -4.43 12.97 -0.83
C TYR A 24 -3.87 12.59 0.55
N TYR A 25 -2.55 12.60 0.73
CA TYR A 25 -1.89 12.02 1.92
C TYR A 25 -0.90 12.97 2.60
N SER A 26 -0.84 14.24 2.19
CA SER A 26 -0.16 15.32 2.93
C SER A 26 -0.95 15.65 4.21
N PHE A 27 -0.95 14.71 5.14
CA PHE A 27 -1.68 14.80 6.39
C PHE A 27 -1.11 15.93 7.24
N GLY A 28 -1.95 16.85 7.68
CA GLY A 28 -1.52 18.08 8.36
C GLY A 28 -2.65 18.75 9.14
N SER A 29 -2.38 19.94 9.65
CA SER A 29 -3.34 20.71 10.47
C SER A 29 -4.49 21.35 9.69
N SER A 30 -4.50 21.21 8.36
CA SER A 30 -5.61 21.69 7.53
C SER A 30 -6.82 20.76 7.65
N ASP A 31 -8.00 21.36 7.79
CA ASP A 31 -9.28 20.64 7.80
C ASP A 31 -9.78 20.34 6.38
N SER A 32 -8.92 19.71 5.57
CA SER A 32 -9.27 19.33 4.19
C SER A 32 -10.18 18.10 4.16
N ALA A 33 -11.01 17.99 3.12
CA ALA A 33 -11.84 16.81 2.91
C ALA A 33 -10.99 15.54 2.81
N GLU A 34 -9.82 15.64 2.17
CA GLU A 34 -8.86 14.53 2.06
C GLU A 34 -8.36 14.07 3.44
N ASN A 35 -8.03 15.00 4.34
CA ASN A 35 -7.58 14.67 5.70
C ASN A 35 -8.70 14.04 6.54
N GLN A 36 -9.94 14.51 6.39
CA GLN A 36 -11.10 13.91 7.08
C GLN A 36 -11.35 12.47 6.62
N VAL A 37 -11.29 12.24 5.29
CA VAL A 37 -11.41 10.89 4.71
C VAL A 37 -10.28 10.00 5.20
N LEU A 38 -9.02 10.46 5.14
CA LEU A 38 -7.87 9.68 5.59
C LEU A 38 -7.98 9.34 7.09
N SER A 39 -8.38 10.31 7.93
CA SER A 39 -8.61 10.07 9.36
C SER A 39 -9.66 8.99 9.62
N LEU A 40 -10.77 9.01 8.85
CA LEU A 40 -11.80 7.98 8.95
C LEU A 40 -11.28 6.61 8.53
N LEU A 41 -10.50 6.53 7.45
CA LEU A 41 -9.88 5.29 6.99
C LEU A 41 -8.94 4.72 8.07
N LEU A 42 -8.07 5.54 8.64
CA LEU A 42 -7.14 5.12 9.70
C LEU A 42 -7.85 4.59 10.93
N LYS A 43 -8.94 5.24 11.37
CA LYS A 43 -9.77 4.76 12.49
C LYS A 43 -10.40 3.40 12.19
N ASN A 44 -10.91 3.21 10.98
CA ASN A 44 -11.54 1.96 10.57
C ASN A 44 -10.51 0.83 10.47
N LEU A 45 -9.34 1.09 9.89
CA LEU A 45 -8.25 0.12 9.78
C LEU A 45 -7.71 -0.28 11.16
N PHE A 46 -7.54 0.70 12.07
CA PHE A 46 -7.21 0.43 13.46
C PHE A 46 -8.25 -0.50 14.11
N LYS A 47 -9.54 -0.21 13.94
CA LYS A 47 -10.61 -1.07 14.48
C LYS A 47 -10.50 -2.49 13.92
N ILE A 48 -10.39 -2.65 12.60
CA ILE A 48 -10.33 -3.94 11.93
C ILE A 48 -9.15 -4.78 12.44
N PHE A 49 -7.94 -4.21 12.40
CA PHE A 49 -6.72 -4.97 12.68
C PHE A 49 -6.40 -5.10 14.17
N CYS A 50 -6.77 -4.12 15.00
CA CYS A 50 -6.38 -4.10 16.40
C CYS A 50 -7.51 -4.45 17.37
N LEU A 51 -8.78 -4.22 17.01
CA LEU A 51 -9.92 -4.43 17.92
C LEU A 51 -10.83 -5.60 17.51
N ASP A 52 -11.13 -5.73 16.21
CA ASP A 52 -12.06 -6.74 15.68
C ASP A 52 -11.40 -8.10 15.43
N GLY A 53 -10.10 -8.22 15.72
CA GLY A 53 -9.38 -9.50 15.77
C GLY A 53 -8.92 -10.06 14.44
N VAL A 54 -8.93 -9.27 13.35
CA VAL A 54 -8.39 -9.68 12.05
C VAL A 54 -6.85 -9.76 12.14
N LYS A 55 -6.32 -10.99 12.10
CA LYS A 55 -4.89 -11.29 12.23
C LYS A 55 -4.52 -12.57 11.50
N GLY A 56 -3.25 -12.74 11.20
CA GLY A 56 -2.75 -13.92 10.51
C GLY A 56 -1.24 -13.89 10.30
N ASP A 57 -0.72 -14.86 9.57
CA ASP A 57 0.70 -14.89 9.24
C ASP A 57 1.02 -13.98 8.04
N LEU A 58 0.16 -14.00 7.01
CA LEU A 58 0.36 -13.30 5.74
C LEU A 58 -0.85 -12.43 5.38
N LEU A 59 -0.60 -11.18 5.00
CA LEU A 59 -1.55 -10.29 4.35
C LEU A 59 -1.04 -9.92 2.95
N ILE A 60 -1.93 -9.92 1.96
CA ILE A 60 -1.62 -9.48 0.59
C ILE A 60 -2.45 -8.23 0.31
N ASP A 61 -1.77 -7.11 0.10
CA ASP A 61 -2.36 -5.83 -0.28
C ASP A 61 -2.36 -5.69 -1.80
N ILE A 62 -3.54 -5.52 -2.39
CA ILE A 62 -3.75 -5.49 -3.84
C ILE A 62 -4.11 -4.06 -4.25
N GLY A 63 -3.31 -3.46 -5.12
CA GLY A 63 -3.47 -2.05 -5.49
C GLY A 63 -2.97 -1.13 -4.39
N SER A 64 -1.82 -1.47 -3.81
CA SER A 64 -1.17 -0.70 -2.75
C SER A 64 -0.88 0.75 -3.14
N GLY A 65 -0.75 1.04 -4.44
CA GLY A 65 -0.26 2.31 -4.91
C GLY A 65 1.11 2.64 -4.32
N PRO A 66 1.44 3.93 -4.17
CA PRO A 66 2.65 4.38 -3.50
C PRO A 66 2.45 4.57 -1.98
N THR A 67 1.43 3.94 -1.38
CA THR A 67 0.98 4.25 -0.02
C THR A 67 1.28 3.17 1.00
N ILE A 68 1.37 3.57 2.27
CA ILE A 68 1.56 2.65 3.41
C ILE A 68 0.50 2.78 4.51
N TYR A 69 -0.36 3.81 4.45
CA TYR A 69 -1.29 4.14 5.52
C TYR A 69 -2.21 2.96 5.88
N GLN A 70 -2.60 2.19 4.86
CA GLN A 70 -3.47 1.03 4.98
C GLN A 70 -2.84 -0.15 5.74
N LEU A 71 -1.51 -0.12 5.91
CA LEU A 71 -0.73 -1.22 6.50
C LEU A 71 -0.23 -0.93 7.92
N LEU A 72 -0.38 0.31 8.40
CA LEU A 72 0.19 0.76 9.69
C LEU A 72 -0.37 0.02 10.90
N SER A 73 -1.69 -0.22 10.94
CA SER A 73 -2.29 -1.08 11.97
C SER A 73 -2.24 -2.56 11.60
N ALA A 74 -2.21 -2.88 10.30
CA ALA A 74 -2.12 -4.27 9.84
C ALA A 74 -0.83 -4.97 10.33
N CYS A 75 0.31 -4.25 10.37
CA CYS A 75 1.57 -4.82 10.82
C CYS A 75 1.60 -5.18 12.32
N GLU A 76 0.59 -4.78 13.12
CA GLU A 76 0.41 -5.29 14.48
C GLU A 76 -0.13 -6.71 14.52
N SER A 77 -0.85 -7.11 13.47
CA SER A 77 -1.65 -8.33 13.43
C SER A 77 -1.19 -9.34 12.37
N PHE A 78 -0.29 -8.92 11.48
CA PHE A 78 0.29 -9.75 10.44
C PHE A 78 1.82 -9.74 10.50
N LYS A 79 2.42 -10.93 10.38
CA LYS A 79 3.88 -11.11 10.41
C LYS A 79 4.51 -10.67 9.09
N GLU A 80 3.87 -11.00 7.98
CA GLU A 80 4.31 -10.70 6.63
C GLU A 80 3.20 -9.99 5.85
N ILE A 81 3.61 -8.97 5.10
CA ILE A 81 2.72 -8.18 4.24
C ILE A 81 3.33 -8.14 2.85
N ILE A 82 2.59 -8.60 1.83
CA ILE A 82 2.98 -8.44 0.44
C ILE A 82 2.21 -7.26 -0.13
N ALA A 83 2.94 -6.20 -0.50
CA ALA A 83 2.36 -5.05 -1.19
C ALA A 83 2.50 -5.23 -2.71
N THR A 84 1.40 -5.04 -3.44
CA THR A 84 1.35 -5.21 -4.90
C THR A 84 0.59 -4.08 -5.56
N ASP A 85 1.04 -3.62 -6.72
CA ASP A 85 0.33 -2.59 -7.49
C ASP A 85 0.45 -2.85 -8.99
N TYR A 86 -0.48 -2.39 -9.83
CA TYR A 86 -0.32 -2.58 -11.27
C TYR A 86 0.81 -1.72 -11.87
N THR A 87 1.10 -0.58 -11.24
CA THR A 87 1.93 0.47 -11.81
C THR A 87 3.35 0.43 -11.24
N ASP A 88 4.35 0.31 -12.11
CA ASP A 88 5.74 0.16 -11.67
C ASP A 88 6.25 1.40 -10.90
N GLN A 89 5.85 2.62 -11.30
CA GLN A 89 6.24 3.84 -10.58
C GLN A 89 5.67 3.93 -9.15
N ASN A 90 4.54 3.28 -8.87
CA ASN A 90 3.99 3.23 -7.51
C ASN A 90 4.87 2.38 -6.58
N LEU A 91 5.29 1.21 -7.08
CA LEU A 91 6.17 0.31 -6.34
C LEU A 91 7.55 0.92 -6.10
N GLN A 92 8.05 1.71 -7.06
CA GLN A 92 9.28 2.47 -6.90
C GLN A 92 9.18 3.52 -5.76
N GLU A 93 8.07 4.28 -5.66
CA GLU A 93 7.89 5.20 -4.53
C GLU A 93 7.75 4.49 -3.19
N LEU A 94 7.03 3.36 -3.17
CA LEU A 94 6.97 2.54 -1.97
C LEU A 94 8.36 2.03 -1.58
N GLU A 95 9.19 1.63 -2.55
CA GLU A 95 10.54 1.14 -2.29
C GLU A 95 11.49 2.23 -1.79
N LYS A 96 11.36 3.48 -2.26
CA LYS A 96 12.08 4.62 -1.68
C LYS A 96 11.81 4.74 -0.19
N TRP A 97 10.55 4.64 0.23
CA TRP A 97 10.19 4.69 1.66
C TRP A 97 10.74 3.49 2.46
N LEU A 98 10.68 2.28 1.89
CA LEU A 98 11.25 1.08 2.51
C LEU A 98 12.77 1.20 2.71
N LYS A 99 13.48 1.74 1.72
CA LYS A 99 14.94 1.95 1.75
C LYS A 99 15.38 3.19 2.53
N LYS A 100 14.45 3.96 3.09
CA LYS A 100 14.72 5.23 3.78
C LYS A 100 15.47 6.22 2.88
N ASP A 101 15.13 6.25 1.60
CA ASP A 101 15.67 7.20 0.64
C ASP A 101 15.36 8.64 1.09
N PRO A 102 16.31 9.59 1.06
CA PRO A 102 16.05 11.00 1.36
C PRO A 102 14.91 11.63 0.54
N GLY A 103 14.60 11.09 -0.64
CA GLY A 103 13.49 11.53 -1.50
C GLY A 103 12.14 10.87 -1.17
N ALA A 104 12.09 9.93 -0.23
CA ALA A 104 10.85 9.24 0.13
C ALA A 104 9.78 10.20 0.65
N PHE A 105 8.51 9.86 0.44
CA PHE A 105 7.41 10.65 0.99
C PHE A 105 7.41 10.59 2.53
N ASN A 106 7.14 11.73 3.16
CA ASN A 106 7.13 11.85 4.61
C ASN A 106 5.77 11.41 5.17
N TRP A 107 5.72 10.20 5.72
CA TRP A 107 4.53 9.64 6.37
C TRP A 107 4.41 9.96 7.86
N SER A 108 5.32 10.77 8.44
CA SER A 108 5.42 10.94 9.91
C SER A 108 4.10 11.34 10.56
N MET A 109 3.38 12.32 10.01
CA MET A 109 2.10 12.78 10.57
C MET A 109 1.02 11.69 10.57
N VAL A 110 0.97 10.87 9.52
CA VAL A 110 0.04 9.73 9.41
C VAL A 110 0.42 8.65 10.42
N VAL A 111 1.72 8.36 10.54
CA VAL A 111 2.25 7.36 11.47
C VAL A 111 1.96 7.78 12.92
N GLU A 112 2.22 9.04 13.27
CA GLU A 112 1.93 9.60 14.59
C GLU A 112 0.44 9.45 14.94
N TYR A 113 -0.44 9.79 14.01
CA TYR A 113 -1.88 9.64 14.20
C TYR A 113 -2.29 8.18 14.47
N VAL A 114 -1.72 7.22 13.74
CA VAL A 114 -1.99 5.79 14.00
C VAL A 114 -1.45 5.35 15.37
N CYS A 115 -0.25 5.81 15.74
CA CYS A 115 0.29 5.53 17.07
C CYS A 115 -0.62 6.08 18.18
N GLU A 116 -1.21 7.26 18.00
CA GLU A 116 -2.19 7.82 18.93
C GLU A 116 -3.45 6.95 19.05
N LEU A 117 -4.02 6.52 17.91
CA LEU A 117 -5.17 5.60 17.89
C LEU A 117 -4.88 4.29 18.65
N GLU A 118 -3.65 3.77 18.52
CA GLU A 118 -3.20 2.54 19.19
C GLU A 118 -2.82 2.74 20.67
N GLY A 119 -2.95 3.97 21.18
CA GLY A 119 -2.71 4.32 22.59
C GLY A 119 -1.23 4.62 22.90
N ASN A 120 -0.45 5.06 21.92
CA ASN A 120 0.92 5.53 22.05
C ASN A 120 1.90 4.53 22.70
N ARG A 121 1.62 3.23 22.57
CA ARG A 121 2.45 2.13 23.08
C ARG A 121 3.78 2.02 22.34
N VAL A 122 3.77 2.41 21.07
CA VAL A 122 4.90 2.41 20.15
C VAL A 122 5.05 3.82 19.59
N LYS A 123 6.29 4.30 19.42
CA LYS A 123 6.56 5.62 18.83
C LYS A 123 6.72 5.53 17.32
N GLY A 124 6.50 6.64 16.62
CA GLY A 124 6.50 6.70 15.16
C GLY A 124 7.67 5.96 14.48
N PRO A 125 8.93 6.23 14.84
CA PRO A 125 10.08 5.54 14.23
C PRO A 125 10.05 4.01 14.40
N GLU A 126 9.60 3.52 15.56
CA GLU A 126 9.50 2.09 15.84
C GLU A 126 8.36 1.45 15.05
N LYS A 127 7.21 2.15 14.93
CA LYS A 127 6.08 1.73 14.09
C LYS A 127 6.50 1.63 12.62
N GLU A 128 7.16 2.64 12.09
CA GLU A 128 7.62 2.61 10.70
C GLU A 128 8.59 1.46 10.48
N GLU A 129 9.56 1.26 11.37
CA GLU A 129 10.52 0.18 11.24
C GLU A 129 9.85 -1.21 11.32
N LYS A 130 8.86 -1.37 12.20
CA LYS A 130 8.05 -2.59 12.26
C LYS A 130 7.34 -2.86 10.94
N LEU A 131 6.72 -1.83 10.34
CA LEU A 131 6.07 -1.96 9.05
C LEU A 131 7.08 -2.28 7.93
N ARG A 132 8.23 -1.60 7.88
CA ARG A 132 9.29 -1.89 6.88
C ARG A 132 9.75 -3.34 6.94
N ARG A 133 9.88 -3.94 8.13
CA ARG A 133 10.27 -5.35 8.29
C ARG A 133 9.17 -6.33 7.83
N ALA A 134 7.91 -5.97 8.07
CA ALA A 134 6.75 -6.79 7.71
C ALA A 134 6.53 -6.81 6.19
N ILE A 135 6.76 -5.69 5.50
CA ILE A 135 6.56 -5.59 4.06
C ILE A 135 7.63 -6.41 3.31
N LYS A 136 7.16 -7.29 2.43
CA LYS A 136 7.94 -7.98 1.40
C LYS A 136 7.45 -7.50 0.04
N GLN A 137 8.33 -6.83 -0.71
CA GLN A 137 8.05 -6.54 -2.11
C GLN A 137 8.47 -7.75 -2.96
N LYS A 138 7.58 -8.19 -3.86
CA LYS A 138 7.96 -9.12 -4.91
C LYS A 138 8.28 -8.34 -6.19
N PRO A 139 9.32 -8.73 -6.94
CA PRO A 139 9.54 -8.19 -8.28
C PRO A 139 8.29 -8.48 -9.12
N GLN A 140 7.66 -7.43 -9.64
CA GLN A 140 6.65 -7.63 -10.66
C GLN A 140 7.30 -7.88 -12.01
N GLN A 141 6.69 -8.75 -12.81
CA GLN A 141 7.08 -8.85 -14.22
C GLN A 141 6.78 -7.51 -14.91
N PRO A 142 7.64 -7.07 -15.85
CA PRO A 142 7.45 -5.82 -16.59
C PRO A 142 6.03 -5.71 -17.15
N ALA A 143 5.44 -4.52 -17.14
CA ALA A 143 4.10 -4.28 -17.70
C ALA A 143 3.93 -4.81 -19.13
N GLU A 144 5.01 -4.78 -19.92
CA GLU A 144 5.12 -5.33 -21.27
C GLU A 144 4.88 -6.85 -21.34
N ALA A 145 5.32 -7.60 -20.34
CA ALA A 145 5.10 -9.05 -20.24
C ALA A 145 3.66 -9.41 -19.81
N ARG A 146 2.92 -8.45 -19.23
CA ARG A 146 1.52 -8.59 -18.79
C ARG A 146 0.51 -8.39 -19.93
N GLY A 147 0.99 -8.15 -21.16
CA GLY A 147 0.21 -7.79 -22.35
C GLY A 147 0.03 -8.89 -23.39
N LEU A 148 0.18 -10.19 -23.07
CA LEU A 148 -0.14 -11.25 -24.04
C LEU A 148 -1.67 -11.33 -24.26
N PRO A 149 -2.15 -11.25 -25.51
CA PRO A 149 -3.56 -11.44 -25.82
C PRO A 149 -3.86 -12.94 -25.77
N GLY A 150 -4.43 -13.42 -24.66
CA GLY A 150 -4.78 -14.82 -24.55
C GLY A 150 -5.48 -15.17 -23.23
N ASP A 151 -6.81 -15.26 -23.31
CA ASP A 151 -7.72 -15.92 -22.36
C ASP A 151 -7.91 -15.24 -21.00
N HIS A 152 -9.15 -14.85 -20.72
CA HIS A 152 -9.61 -14.15 -19.52
C HIS A 152 -9.63 -15.07 -18.28
N ARG A 153 -8.49 -15.67 -17.93
CA ARG A 153 -8.33 -16.33 -16.64
C ARG A 153 -7.67 -15.37 -15.65
N CYS A 154 -8.31 -15.31 -14.49
CA CYS A 154 -8.09 -14.33 -13.44
C CYS A 154 -6.60 -14.24 -13.08
N LEU A 155 -6.00 -13.05 -13.20
CA LEU A 155 -4.61 -12.78 -12.80
C LEU A 155 -4.28 -13.29 -11.39
N GLY A 156 -5.29 -13.36 -10.51
CA GLY A 156 -5.16 -13.94 -9.17
C GLY A 156 -4.89 -15.45 -9.17
N GLU A 157 -5.47 -16.21 -10.10
CA GLU A 157 -5.23 -17.66 -10.22
C GLU A 157 -3.84 -17.95 -10.79
N GLN A 158 -3.38 -17.15 -11.76
CA GLN A 158 -2.04 -17.29 -12.33
C GLN A 158 -0.96 -16.98 -11.27
N LEU A 159 -1.15 -15.90 -10.48
CA LEU A 159 -0.25 -15.55 -9.38
C LEU A 159 -0.23 -16.62 -8.27
N LEU A 160 -1.38 -17.23 -7.95
CA LEU A 160 -1.47 -18.34 -7.00
C LEU A 160 -0.85 -19.63 -7.54
N HIS A 161 -0.98 -19.89 -8.85
CA HIS A 161 -0.40 -21.05 -9.52
C HIS A 161 1.12 -20.96 -9.59
N ASP A 162 1.66 -19.80 -9.99
CA ASP A 162 3.10 -19.57 -10.06
C ASP A 162 3.73 -19.59 -8.65
N TRP A 163 3.01 -19.13 -7.62
CA TRP A 163 3.44 -19.25 -6.23
C TRP A 163 3.52 -20.70 -5.72
N ARG A 164 2.58 -21.57 -6.12
CA ARG A 164 2.65 -23.01 -5.77
C ARG A 164 3.84 -23.72 -6.40
N ALA A 165 4.34 -23.22 -7.53
CA ALA A 165 5.46 -23.82 -8.24
C ALA A 165 6.83 -23.44 -7.68
N GLU A 166 6.94 -22.34 -6.92
CA GLU A 166 8.21 -21.89 -6.32
C GLU A 166 8.39 -22.34 -4.86
N VAL A 167 7.30 -22.76 -4.19
CA VAL A 167 7.29 -23.05 -2.74
C VAL A 167 7.18 -24.56 -2.44
N LEU A 168 7.02 -25.41 -3.45
CA LEU A 168 7.10 -26.88 -3.35
C LEU A 168 8.31 -27.39 -4.15
#